data_AF-A0A840D2K5-F1
#
_entry.id   AF-A0A840D2K5-F1
#
_cell.length_a   1.000
_cell.length_b   1.000
_cell.length_c   1.000
_cell.angle_alpha   90.00
_cell.angle_beta   90.00
_cell.angle_gamma   90.00
#
_symmetry.space_group_name_H-M   'P 1'
#
loop_
_entity.id
_entity.type
_entity.pdbx_description
1 polymer ?
#
loop_
_entity_poly.entity_id
_entity_poly.type
_entity_poly.pdbx_seq_one_letter_code
_entity_poly.pdbx_strand_id
1 'polypeptide(L)'
;MNDKIKINLQIADSNYPLTIERKDEAMVREAAKQVNNRLNAYRERYKNLGSEKIIAMVAYQFSYEKLQLLERNDTGPYTAKMEELTELLENCFKEE
;
A
#
# COMPACT_ATOMS: atom_id res chain seq x y z
N MET A 1 -26.60 10.01 -1.10
CA MET A 1 -26.84 9.45 0.24
C MET A 1 -25.53 9.52 1.01
N ASN A 2 -25.57 9.90 2.30
CA ASN A 2 -24.37 10.21 3.09
C ASN A 2 -23.75 8.91 3.62
N ASP A 3 -23.04 8.17 2.75
CA ASP A 3 -22.41 6.86 3.04
C ASP A 3 -21.18 6.94 3.95
N LYS A 4 -21.10 8.00 4.76
CA LYS A 4 -20.00 8.21 5.70
C LYS A 4 -20.41 7.68 7.08
N ILE A 5 -19.59 6.78 7.60
CA ILE A 5 -19.77 6.20 8.93
C ILE A 5 -18.62 6.64 9.85
N LYS A 6 -18.91 6.77 11.14
CA LYS A 6 -17.88 6.97 12.16
C LYS A 6 -17.47 5.61 12.70
N ILE A 7 -16.18 5.31 12.62
CA ILE A 7 -15.59 4.10 13.18
C ILE A 7 -14.50 4.47 14.19
N ASN A 8 -14.20 3.56 15.10
CA ASN A 8 -13.06 3.68 16.00
C ASN A 8 -12.01 2.65 15.61
N LEU A 9 -10.81 3.13 15.26
CA LEU A 9 -9.66 2.32 14.88
C LEU A 9 -8.73 2.15 16.07
N GLN A 10 -8.52 0.90 16.46
CA GLN A 10 -7.55 0.55 17.49
C GLN A 10 -6.19 0.30 16.82
N ILE A 11 -5.23 1.19 17.05
CA ILE A 11 -3.85 1.06 16.58
C ILE A 11 -2.92 1.16 17.77
N ALA A 12 -2.07 0.15 17.94
CA ALA A 12 -1.28 -0.07 19.14
C ALA A 12 -2.19 -0.07 20.39
N ASP A 13 -1.90 0.82 21.34
CA ASP A 13 -2.61 0.97 22.60
C ASP A 13 -3.54 2.21 22.58
N SER A 14 -3.85 2.73 21.38
CA SER A 14 -4.63 3.96 21.18
C SER A 14 -5.82 3.75 20.24
N ASN A 15 -6.91 4.46 20.56
CA ASN A 15 -8.15 4.44 19.79
C ASN A 15 -8.33 5.75 19.04
N TYR A 16 -8.48 5.66 17.73
CA TYR A 16 -8.61 6.80 16.83
C TYR A 16 -10.00 6.81 16.19
N PRO A 17 -10.88 7.77 16.54
CA PRO A 17 -12.16 7.93 15.88
C PRO A 17 -11.97 8.56 14.49
N LEU A 18 -12.38 7.86 13.43
CA LEU A 18 -12.33 8.35 12.06
C LEU A 18 -13.72 8.31 11.41
N THR A 19 -13.97 9.25 10.50
CA THR A 19 -15.14 9.24 9.63
C THR A 19 -14.71 8.82 8.23
N ILE A 20 -15.22 7.69 7.75
CA ILE A 20 -14.84 7.09 6.46
C ILE A 20 -16.06 6.72 5.63
N GLU A 21 -15.88 6.41 4.35
CA GLU A 21 -16.94 5.84 3.54
C GLU A 21 -17.18 4.37 3.91
N ARG A 22 -18.44 3.94 3.92
CA ARG A 22 -18.83 2.58 4.29
C ARG A 22 -18.15 1.51 3.42
N LYS A 23 -17.92 1.81 2.14
CA LYS A 23 -17.21 0.91 1.22
C LYS A 23 -15.76 0.61 1.64
N ASP A 24 -15.12 1.55 2.33
CA ASP A 24 -13.71 1.45 2.72
C ASP A 24 -13.52 0.84 4.11
N GLU A 25 -14.61 0.59 4.86
CA GLU A 25 -14.53 0.13 6.25
C GLU A 25 -13.67 -1.13 6.42
N ALA A 26 -13.93 -2.14 5.59
CA ALA A 26 -13.19 -3.40 5.64
C ALA A 26 -11.68 -3.17 5.41
N MET A 27 -11.34 -2.41 4.38
CA MET A 27 -9.95 -2.12 4.03
C MET A 27 -9.25 -1.28 5.10
N VAL A 28 -9.92 -0.29 5.66
CA VAL A 28 -9.38 0.57 6.72
C VAL A 28 -9.12 -0.22 8.01
N ARG A 29 -10.04 -1.11 8.40
CA ARG A 29 -9.83 -1.99 9.57
C ARG A 29 -8.70 -2.99 9.34
N GLU A 30 -8.60 -3.54 8.14
CA GLU A 30 -7.54 -4.46 7.79
C GLU A 30 -6.16 -3.77 7.77
N ALA A 31 -6.09 -2.53 7.29
CA ALA A 31 -4.87 -1.70 7.37
C ALA A 31 -4.41 -1.51 8.83
N ALA A 32 -5.31 -1.18 9.75
CA ALA A 32 -4.96 -1.07 11.17
C ALA A 32 -4.51 -2.40 11.78
N LYS A 33 -5.16 -3.52 11.43
CA LYS A 33 -4.73 -4.86 11.86
C LYS A 33 -3.32 -5.17 11.37
N GLN A 34 -3.01 -4.83 10.12
CA GLN A 34 -1.66 -5.00 9.56
C GLN A 34 -0.61 -4.18 10.30
N VAL A 35 -0.92 -2.93 10.66
CA VAL A 35 -0.03 -2.08 11.47
C VAL A 35 0.23 -2.73 12.83
N ASN A 36 -0.81 -3.18 13.53
CA ASN A 36 -0.70 -3.82 14.84
C ASN A 36 0.14 -5.11 14.79
N ASN A 37 -0.07 -5.94 13.78
CA ASN A 37 0.69 -7.17 13.60
C ASN A 37 2.19 -6.90 13.43
N ARG A 38 2.55 -5.94 12.56
CA ARG A 38 3.96 -5.55 12.36
C ARG A 38 4.54 -4.93 13.62
N LEU A 39 3.81 -4.01 14.26
CA LEU A 39 4.23 -3.39 15.51
C LEU A 39 4.56 -4.44 16.59
N ASN A 40 3.71 -5.45 16.76
CA ASN A 40 3.93 -6.52 17.72
C ASN A 40 5.16 -7.37 17.36
N ALA A 41 5.38 -7.68 16.07
CA ALA A 41 6.58 -8.39 15.62
C ALA A 41 7.87 -7.61 15.92
N TYR A 42 7.86 -6.28 15.73
CA TYR A 42 9.01 -5.43 16.08
C TYR A 42 9.19 -5.31 17.60
N ARG A 43 8.11 -5.19 18.38
CA ARG A 43 8.18 -5.20 19.86
C ARG A 43 8.83 -6.48 20.37
N GLU A 44 8.51 -7.62 19.79
CA GLU A 44 9.09 -8.91 20.18
C GLU A 44 10.57 -9.02 19.81
N ARG A 45 10.95 -8.57 18.60
CA ARG A 45 12.35 -8.59 18.12
C ARG A 45 13.23 -7.56 18.82
N TYR A 46 12.68 -6.40 19.17
CA TYR A 46 13.41 -5.23 19.64
C TYR A 46 12.89 -4.74 20.99
N LYS A 47 12.99 -5.60 22.01
CA LYS A 47 12.48 -5.34 23.37
C LYS A 47 13.08 -4.10 24.06
N ASN A 48 14.26 -3.67 23.62
CA ASN A 48 14.98 -2.53 24.21
C ASN A 48 14.74 -1.21 23.49
N LEU A 49 13.99 -1.21 22.37
CA LEU A 49 13.67 -0.01 21.61
C LEU A 49 12.37 0.59 22.11
N GLY A 50 12.36 1.92 22.31
CA GLY A 50 11.14 2.64 22.68
C GLY A 50 10.07 2.55 21.59
N SER A 51 8.80 2.62 21.99
CA SER A 51 7.64 2.52 21.09
C SER A 51 7.71 3.48 19.90
N GLU A 52 8.22 4.70 20.08
CA GLU A 52 8.37 5.69 19.02
C GLU A 52 9.31 5.20 17.90
N LYS A 53 10.46 4.62 18.26
CA LYS A 53 11.42 4.07 17.29
C LYS A 53 10.85 2.84 16.57
N ILE A 54 10.07 2.02 17.29
CA ILE A 54 9.39 0.87 16.69
C ILE A 54 8.34 1.34 15.66
N ILE A 55 7.57 2.38 15.98
CA ILE A 55 6.59 2.96 15.03
C ILE A 55 7.31 3.49 13.80
N ALA A 56 8.45 4.17 13.95
CA ALA A 56 9.26 4.64 12.82
C ALA A 56 9.75 3.48 11.93
N MET A 57 10.19 2.36 12.53
CA MET A 57 10.59 1.16 11.77
C MET A 57 9.42 0.55 10.98
N VAL A 58 8.23 0.49 11.59
CA VAL A 58 7.02 0.00 10.92
C VAL A 58 6.65 0.91 9.75
N ALA A 59 6.68 2.24 9.95
CA ALA A 59 6.41 3.21 8.89
C ALA A 59 7.42 3.12 7.73
N TYR A 60 8.71 2.94 8.05
CA TYR A 60 9.75 2.69 7.05
C TYR A 60 9.46 1.42 6.24
N GLN A 61 9.14 0.31 6.91
CA GLN A 61 8.86 -0.96 6.22
C GLN A 61 7.66 -0.83 5.26
N PHE A 62 6.57 -0.20 5.70
CA PHE A 62 5.42 0.03 4.83
C PHE A 62 5.78 0.89 3.61
N SER A 63 6.60 1.93 3.80
CA SER A 63 7.04 2.78 2.71
C SER A 63 7.93 2.02 1.71
N TYR A 64 8.83 1.17 2.22
CA TYR A 64 9.69 0.33 1.40
C TYR A 64 8.90 -0.72 0.59
N GLU A 65 7.97 -1.44 1.22
CA GLU A 65 7.09 -2.40 0.54
C GLU A 65 6.24 -1.72 -0.54
N LYS A 66 5.73 -0.51 -0.26
CA LYS A 66 5.01 0.29 -1.27
C LYS A 66 5.88 0.62 -2.47
N LEU A 67 7.14 1.03 -2.26
CA LEU A 67 8.07 1.33 -3.35
C LEU A 67 8.36 0.08 -4.19
N GLN A 68 8.62 -1.06 -3.55
CA GLN A 68 8.81 -2.33 -4.27
C GLN A 68 7.59 -2.73 -5.11
N LEU A 69 6.37 -2.51 -4.60
CA LEU A 69 5.14 -2.80 -5.34
C LEU A 69 4.97 -1.87 -6.55
N LEU A 70 5.32 -0.60 -6.41
CA LEU A 70 5.29 0.35 -7.53
C LEU A 70 6.30 -0.03 -8.62
N GLU A 71 7.50 -0.46 -8.24
CA GLU A 71 8.52 -0.93 -9.18
C GLU A 71 8.10 -2.22 -9.91
N ARG A 72 7.47 -3.17 -9.20
CA ARG A 72 6.95 -4.41 -9.82
C ARG A 72 5.78 -4.20 -10.76
N ASN A 73 4.96 -3.17 -10.51
CA ASN A 73 3.84 -2.79 -11.35
C ASN A 73 4.22 -1.71 -12.39
N ASP A 74 5.51 -1.48 -12.64
CA ASP A 74 5.92 -0.64 -13.75
C ASP A 74 5.49 -1.30 -15.08
N THR A 75 4.36 -0.82 -15.62
CA THR A 75 3.84 -1.25 -16.91
C THR A 75 4.51 -0.53 -18.08
N GLY A 76 5.34 0.49 -17.81
CA GLY A 76 6.04 1.29 -18.82
C GLY A 76 6.85 0.47 -19.83
N PRO A 77 7.63 -0.54 -19.40
CA PRO A 77 8.35 -1.42 -20.32
C PRO A 77 7.43 -2.22 -21.24
N TYR A 78 6.26 -2.64 -20.73
CA TYR A 78 5.29 -3.40 -21.51
C TYR A 78 4.55 -2.52 -22.51
N THR A 79 4.18 -1.29 -22.13
CA THR A 79 3.56 -0.32 -23.05
C THR A 79 4.53 0.10 -24.15
N ALA A 80 5.80 0.35 -23.81
CA ALA A 80 6.83 0.69 -24.79
C ALA A 80 7.04 -0.46 -25.80
N LYS A 81 7.08 -1.72 -25.33
CA LYS A 81 7.17 -2.88 -26.23
C LYS A 81 5.93 -3.08 -27.10
N MET A 82 4.74 -2.78 -26.59
CA MET A 82 3.50 -2.81 -27.38
C MET A 82 3.50 -1.74 -28.48
N GLU A 83 3.94 -0.53 -28.17
CA GLU A 83 4.08 0.55 -29.16
C GLU A 83 5.08 0.17 -30.25
N GLU A 84 6.26 -0.34 -29.87
CA GLU A 84 7.31 -0.78 -30.81
C GLU A 84 6.80 -1.92 -31.73
N LEU A 85 6.05 -2.88 -31.19
CA LEU A 85 5.42 -3.94 -31.98
C LEU A 85 4.32 -3.42 -32.91
N THR A 86 3.55 -2.43 -32.47
CA THR A 86 2.50 -1.80 -33.27
C THR A 86 3.12 -1.03 -34.44
N GLU A 87 4.21 -0.31 -34.19
CA GLU A 87 4.95 0.44 -35.20
C GLU A 87 5.59 -0.49 -36.24
N LEU A 88 6.13 -1.64 -35.83
CA LEU A 88 6.63 -2.67 -36.74
C LEU A 88 5.51 -3.24 -37.64
N LEU A 89 4.35 -3.55 -37.05
CA LEU A 89 3.19 -4.03 -37.82
C LEU A 89 2.72 -2.98 -38.82
N GLU A 90 2.56 -1.72 -38.41
CA GLU A 90 2.18 -0.63 -39.30
C GLU A 90 3.16 -0.43 -40.45
N ASN A 91 4.46 -0.57 -40.19
CA ASN A 91 5.48 -0.45 -41.23
C ASN A 91 5.41 -1.62 -42.22
N CYS A 92 5.18 -2.86 -41.75
CA CYS A 92 4.96 -4.00 -42.63
C CYS A 92 3.72 -3.84 -43.52
N PHE A 93 2.65 -3.22 -43.02
CA PHE A 93 1.43 -2.99 -43.80
C PHE A 93 1.50 -1.77 -44.74
N LYS A 94 2.51 -0.90 -44.61
CA LYS A 94 2.73 0.25 -45.51
C LYS A 94 3.64 -0.08 -46.70
N GLU A 95 4.33 -1.22 -46.66
CA GLU A 95 5.23 -1.68 -47.73
C GLU A 95 4.54 -2.62 -48.76
N GLU A 96 3.23 -2.90 -48.61
CA GLU A 96 2.33 -3.44 -49.65
C GLU A 96 1.56 -2.32 -50.37
#